data_AF-A0A961NMG3-F1
#
_entry.id   AF-A0A961NMG3-F1
#
_cell.length_a   1.000
_cell.length_b   1.000
_cell.length_c   1.000
_cell.angle_alpha   90.00
_cell.angle_beta   90.00
_cell.angle_gamma   90.00
#
_symmetry.space_group_name_H-M   'P 1'
#
loop_
_entity.id
_entity.type
_entity.pdbx_description
1 polymer ?
#
loop_
_entity_poly.entity_id
_entity_poly.type
_entity_poly.pdbx_seq_one_letter_code
_entity_poly.pdbx_strand_id
1 'polypeptide(L)'
;MIRHVDQFCAGFATGDAISNEALILQDFLQRFGIASTIYSQHFNENDAHLVRHYKEYRDDRNSILIYHHSFYSDFLKQLKHLRSRRILVF
;
A
#
# COMPACT_ATOMS: atom_id res chain seq x y z
N MET A 1 -3.41 18.47 7.93
CA MET A 1 -2.25 18.13 7.08
C MET A 1 -2.13 16.62 7.08
N ILE A 2 -2.01 16.00 5.90
CA ILE A 2 -1.91 14.54 5.78
C ILE A 2 -0.49 14.14 6.20
N ARG A 3 -0.39 13.19 7.13
CA ARG A 3 0.89 12.72 7.67
C ARG A 3 1.24 11.31 7.23
N HIS A 4 0.27 10.57 6.68
CA HIS A 4 0.43 9.18 6.31
C HIS A 4 -0.31 8.83 5.01
N VAL A 5 0.35 8.06 4.15
CA VAL A 5 -0.21 7.51 2.92
C VAL A 5 0.15 6.03 2.84
N ASP A 6 -0.82 5.16 3.09
CA ASP A 6 -0.65 3.71 2.99
C ASP A 6 -0.87 3.24 1.56
N GLN A 7 -0.12 2.22 1.15
CA GLN A 7 -0.21 1.65 -0.20
C GLN A 7 -0.55 0.17 -0.12
N PHE A 8 -1.41 -0.31 -1.03
CA PHE A 8 -1.84 -1.70 -1.08
C PHE A 8 -1.66 -2.28 -2.46
N CYS A 9 -0.99 -3.43 -2.51
CA CYS A 9 -0.86 -4.25 -3.70
C CYS A 9 -1.46 -5.64 -3.41
N ALA A 10 -1.94 -6.35 -4.44
CA ALA A 10 -2.44 -7.72 -4.26
C ALA A 10 -1.29 -8.70 -3.93
N GLY A 11 -0.16 -8.53 -4.62
CA GLY A 11 1.11 -9.18 -4.37
C GLY A 11 2.24 -8.15 -4.34
N PHE A 12 3.37 -8.52 -3.76
CA PHE A 12 4.59 -7.72 -3.77
C PHE A 12 5.79 -8.62 -4.09
N ALA A 13 6.54 -8.26 -5.11
CA ALA A 13 7.78 -8.88 -5.52
C ALA A 13 8.74 -7.82 -6.07
N THR A 14 9.91 -7.64 -5.45
CA THR A 14 10.89 -6.67 -5.93
C THR A 14 11.23 -6.92 -7.42
N GLY A 15 11.17 -5.86 -8.23
CA GLY A 15 11.43 -5.93 -9.66
C GLY A 15 10.18 -6.07 -10.54
N ASP A 16 9.01 -6.41 -9.98
CA ASP A 16 7.75 -6.34 -10.73
C ASP A 16 7.26 -4.89 -10.91
N ALA A 17 6.40 -4.67 -11.91
CA ALA A 17 5.94 -3.34 -12.28
C ALA A 17 5.21 -2.59 -11.14
N ILE A 18 4.32 -3.28 -10.43
CA ILE A 18 3.46 -2.70 -9.39
C ILE A 18 4.26 -2.46 -8.11
N SER A 19 5.09 -3.43 -7.71
CA SER A 19 5.95 -3.28 -6.54
C SER A 19 6.95 -2.15 -6.71
N ASN A 20 7.54 -2.02 -7.91
CA ASN A 20 8.45 -0.91 -8.22
C ASN A 20 7.72 0.44 -8.23
N GLU A 21 6.49 0.52 -8.77
CA GLU A 21 5.68 1.74 -8.67
C GLU A 21 5.40 2.12 -7.21
N ALA A 22 4.98 1.16 -6.39
CA ALA A 22 4.72 1.39 -4.97
C ALA A 22 5.96 1.89 -4.22
N LEU A 23 7.14 1.33 -4.53
CA LEU A 23 8.43 1.77 -3.98
C LEU A 23 8.80 3.19 -4.42
N ILE A 24 8.61 3.53 -5.71
CA ILE A 24 8.87 4.89 -6.23
C ILE A 24 7.95 5.91 -5.53
N LEU A 25 6.66 5.60 -5.38
CA LEU A 25 5.72 6.46 -4.67
C LEU A 25 6.08 6.57 -3.18
N GLN A 26 6.51 5.47 -2.56
CA GLN A 26 6.94 5.48 -1.16
C GLN A 26 8.13 6.42 -0.96
N ASP A 27 9.19 6.29 -1.77
CA ASP A 27 10.37 7.17 -1.71
C ASP A 27 9.96 8.63 -1.95
N PHE A 28 9.15 8.88 -2.98
CA PHE A 28 8.63 10.22 -3.26
C PHE A 28 7.91 10.82 -2.05
N LEU A 29 6.95 10.12 -1.46
CA LEU A 29 6.18 10.60 -0.30
C LEU A 29 7.08 10.86 0.92
N GLN A 30 8.01 9.94 1.20
CA GLN A 30 8.93 10.05 2.33
C GLN A 30 9.87 11.26 2.19
N ARG A 31 10.31 11.60 0.98
CA ARG A 31 11.11 12.83 0.72
C ARG A 31 10.37 14.12 1.06
N PHE A 32 9.03 14.11 1.07
CA PHE A 32 8.20 15.23 1.50
C PHE A 32 7.76 15.15 2.97
N GLY A 33 8.34 14.24 3.75
CA GLY A 33 8.02 14.06 5.17
C GLY A 33 6.68 13.38 5.42
N ILE A 34 6.11 12.70 4.41
CA ILE A 34 4.89 11.91 4.52
C ILE A 34 5.28 10.45 4.73
N ALA A 35 4.90 9.87 5.86
CA ALA A 35 5.16 8.45 6.10
C ALA A 35 4.33 7.59 5.14
N SER A 36 4.92 6.53 4.59
CA SER A 36 4.23 5.62 3.68
C SER A 36 4.64 4.17 3.89
N THR A 37 3.66 3.30 4.10
CA THR A 37 3.82 1.86 4.32
C THR A 37 3.20 1.11 3.16
N ILE A 38 3.89 0.09 2.63
CA ILE A 38 3.36 -0.79 1.60
C ILE A 38 2.82 -2.06 2.28
N TYR A 39 1.61 -2.45 1.89
CA TYR A 39 0.95 -3.67 2.35
C TYR A 39 0.63 -4.58 1.18
N SER A 40 0.75 -5.89 1.41
CA SER A 40 0.37 -6.91 0.45
C SER A 40 -0.23 -8.13 1.14
N GLN A 41 -0.99 -8.93 0.39
CA GLN A 41 -1.42 -10.25 0.84
C GLN A 41 -0.37 -11.32 0.59
N HIS A 42 0.42 -11.18 -0.47
CA HIS A 42 1.41 -12.16 -0.88
C HIS A 42 2.75 -11.47 -1.13
N PHE A 43 3.81 -11.97 -0.50
CA PHE A 43 5.18 -11.55 -0.74
C PHE A 43 6.15 -12.63 -0.24
N ASN A 44 7.37 -12.63 -0.78
CA ASN A 44 8.41 -13.56 -0.37
C ASN A 44 9.15 -13.05 0.87
N GLU A 45 9.76 -13.95 1.65
CA GLU A 45 10.51 -13.58 2.86
C GLU A 45 11.63 -12.56 2.59
N ASN A 46 12.26 -12.66 1.41
CA ASN A 46 13.30 -11.71 0.98
C ASN A 46 12.78 -10.26 0.88
N ASP A 47 11.48 -10.08 0.63
CA ASP A 47 10.85 -8.75 0.48
C ASP A 47 10.23 -8.24 1.80
N ALA A 48 10.22 -9.03 2.88
CA ALA A 48 9.52 -8.73 4.13
C ALA A 48 10.01 -7.45 4.86
N HIS A 49 11.16 -6.90 4.45
CA HIS A 49 11.70 -5.65 4.96
C HIS A 49 11.12 -4.41 4.24
N LEU A 50 10.46 -4.59 3.09
CA LEU A 50 9.87 -3.52 2.27
C LEU A 50 8.35 -3.46 2.35
N VAL A 51 7.71 -4.58 2.69
CA VAL A 51 6.25 -4.75 2.67
C VAL A 51 5.75 -5.43 3.94
N ARG A 52 4.53 -5.08 4.36
CA ARG A 52 3.84 -5.71 5.49
C ARG A 52 2.64 -6.52 5.03
N HIS A 53 2.18 -7.45 5.84
CA HIS A 53 0.96 -8.18 5.52
C HIS A 53 -0.27 -7.27 5.72
N TYR A 54 -1.21 -7.27 4.79
CA TYR A 54 -2.36 -6.34 4.82
C TYR A 54 -3.21 -6.42 6.09
N LYS A 55 -3.22 -7.58 6.79
CA LYS A 55 -3.93 -7.75 8.06
C LYS A 55 -3.34 -6.93 9.22
N GLU A 56 -2.10 -6.46 9.08
CA GLU A 56 -1.47 -5.55 10.04
C GLU A 56 -1.99 -4.12 9.90
N TYR A 57 -2.65 -3.79 8.80
CA TYR A 57 -3.19 -2.46 8.55
C TYR A 57 -4.19 -2.03 9.62
N ARG A 58 -4.11 -0.74 9.96
CA ARG A 58 -5.04 -0.06 10.87
C ARG A 58 -5.60 1.16 10.15
N ASP A 59 -6.91 1.14 9.92
CA ASP A 59 -7.64 2.20 9.23
C ASP A 59 -7.63 3.52 10.01
N ASP A 60 -7.12 4.58 9.38
CA ASP A 60 -7.09 5.95 9.89
C ASP A 60 -7.87 6.89 8.96
N ARG A 61 -8.82 7.65 9.53
CA ARG A 61 -9.61 8.65 8.80
C ARG A 61 -8.77 9.82 8.28
N ASN A 62 -7.60 10.04 8.87
CA ASN A 62 -6.71 11.13 8.51
C ASN A 62 -5.58 10.71 7.55
N SER A 63 -5.55 9.45 7.13
CA SER A 63 -4.62 8.96 6.11
C SER A 63 -5.26 8.88 4.72
N ILE A 64 -4.41 8.81 3.71
CA ILE A 64 -4.79 8.37 2.36
C ILE A 64 -4.37 6.92 2.21
N LEU A 65 -5.16 6.16 1.46
CA LEU A 65 -4.84 4.85 0.97
C LEU A 65 -4.71 4.90 -0.56
N ILE A 66 -3.61 4.40 -1.10
CA ILE A 66 -3.42 4.12 -2.52
C ILE A 66 -3.61 2.62 -2.73
N TYR A 67 -4.56 2.22 -3.56
CA TYR A 67 -4.78 0.82 -3.93
C TYR A 67 -4.31 0.62 -5.37
N HIS A 68 -3.27 -0.19 -5.53
CA HIS A 68 -2.70 -0.61 -6.81
C HIS A 68 -3.49 -1.81 -7.33
N HIS A 69 -4.46 -1.53 -8.20
CA HIS A 69 -5.37 -2.53 -8.73
C HIS A 69 -4.73 -3.32 -9.85
N SER A 70 -4.46 -4.59 -9.59
CA SER A 70 -3.87 -5.50 -10.57
C SER A 70 -4.71 -6.76 -10.74
N PHE A 71 -4.66 -7.64 -9.74
CA PHE A 71 -5.46 -8.85 -9.66
C PHE A 71 -6.21 -8.93 -8.32
N TYR A 72 -7.06 -9.95 -8.19
CA TYR A 72 -7.89 -10.14 -7.01
C TYR A 72 -7.05 -10.26 -5.73
N SER A 73 -7.46 -9.56 -4.67
CA SER A 73 -6.96 -9.72 -3.31
C SER A 73 -8.14 -9.75 -2.33
N ASP A 74 -7.98 -10.44 -1.19
CA ASP A 74 -8.99 -10.41 -0.13
C ASP A 74 -9.11 -9.04 0.51
N PHE A 75 -8.06 -8.20 0.43
CA PHE A 75 -8.14 -6.82 0.89
C PHE A 75 -9.15 -5.99 0.09
N LEU A 76 -9.36 -6.28 -1.20
CA LEU A 76 -10.35 -5.59 -2.03
C LEU A 76 -11.77 -5.64 -1.41
N LYS A 77 -12.12 -6.77 -0.76
CA LYS A 77 -13.41 -6.92 -0.04
C LYS A 77 -13.53 -5.98 1.15
N GLN A 78 -12.41 -5.64 1.79
CA GLN A 78 -12.34 -4.78 2.97
C GLN A 78 -12.35 -3.30 2.59
N LEU A 79 -11.85 -2.96 1.40
CA LEU A 79 -11.68 -1.58 0.92
C LEU A 79 -12.96 -0.74 1.08
N LYS A 80 -14.14 -1.34 0.81
CA LYS A 80 -15.45 -0.67 0.93
C LYS A 80 -15.82 -0.24 2.36
N HIS A 81 -15.19 -0.82 3.37
CA HIS A 81 -15.44 -0.55 4.79
C HIS A 81 -14.46 0.43 5.41
N LEU A 82 -13.42 0.84 4.68
CA LEU A 82 -12.38 1.73 5.18
C LEU A 82 -12.85 3.19 5.20
N ARG A 83 -12.39 3.92 6.22
CA ARG A 83 -12.75 5.31 6.47
C ARG A 83 -11.71 6.27 5.91
N SER A 84 -10.52 5.78 5.57
CA SER A 84 -9.48 6.52 4.85
C SER A 84 -9.96 7.01 3.48
N ARG A 85 -9.38 8.14 3.04
CA ARG A 85 -9.56 8.62 1.67
C ARG A 85 -8.79 7.69 0.73
N ARG A 86 -9.34 7.41 -0.45
CA ARG A 86 -8.81 6.36 -1.33
C ARG A 86 -8.46 6.90 -2.71
N ILE A 87 -7.33 6.45 -3.23
CA ILE A 87 -6.88 6.62 -4.61
C ILE A 87 -6.76 5.22 -5.21
N LEU A 88 -7.29 5.06 -6.42
CA LEU A 88 -7.20 3.82 -7.19
C LEU A 88 -6.23 4.03 -8.35
N VAL A 89 -5.24 3.16 -8.47
CA VAL A 89 -4.25 3.13 -9.57
C VAL A 89 -4.40 1.79 -10.31
N PHE A 90 -4.22 1.77 -11.62
CA PHE A 90 -4.38 0.61 -12.51
C PHE A 90 -3.09 0.29 -13.25
#